data_AF-A0A3M2ADM3-F1
#
_entry.id   AF-A0A3M2ADM3-F1
#
_cell.length_a   1.000
_cell.length_b   1.000
_cell.length_c   1.000
_cell.angle_alpha   90.00
_cell.angle_beta   90.00
_cell.angle_gamma   90.00
#
_symmetry.space_group_name_H-M   'P 1'
#
loop_
_entity.id
_entity.type
_entity.pdbx_description
1 polymer ?
#
loop_
_entity_poly.entity_id
_entity_poly.type
_entity_poly.pdbx_seq_one_letter_code
_entity_poly.pdbx_strand_id
1 'polypeptide(L)'
;MTSLLLALPILALAAPATAQVVTEVPGMTVQHSFIDMDLLPLGPTNTAALNAAGTNGGATMAALTMSPKTTSAPGVYNTQVCGYALAAGPGTGGSTPYIIDNSGFATFDAMLVSIDFGGPCTEFGMMLGDWIGPAVLNFYSGGSLIYTHTSSTFTQCGAQFYQMSGGTFDRVDIDVSTSAGNWVLMELYVEQTVVGPTLSVSNLVAGQTATISVSNCTPNGIVRHGYSLFGGGPVNTPYGQLLLSPPYRELPAITCDAAGNGSMTARVPAGTTGIMVWQHAFDLGSLTFTNGISNVIG
;
A
#
# COMPACT_ATOMS: atom_id res chain seq x y z
N MET A 1 51.02 -19.76 -44.17
CA MET A 1 49.59 -20.10 -44.22
C MET A 1 49.07 -20.08 -42.79
N THR A 2 48.58 -18.91 -42.36
CA THR A 2 48.09 -18.66 -41.01
C THR A 2 46.59 -18.94 -41.01
N SER A 3 46.14 -20.02 -40.36
CA SER A 3 44.73 -20.35 -40.22
C SER A 3 44.05 -19.32 -39.30
N LEU A 4 43.13 -18.55 -39.88
CA LEU A 4 42.22 -17.67 -39.16
C LEU A 4 41.03 -18.53 -38.67
N LEU A 5 41.02 -18.92 -37.40
CA LEU A 5 39.82 -19.49 -36.77
C LEU A 5 38.79 -18.38 -36.61
N LEU A 6 37.71 -18.42 -37.40
CA LEU A 6 36.51 -17.62 -37.15
C LEU A 6 35.79 -18.18 -35.91
N ALA A 7 35.76 -17.42 -34.83
CA ALA A 7 34.85 -17.67 -33.71
C ALA A 7 33.43 -17.26 -34.13
N LEU A 8 32.52 -18.22 -34.30
CA LEU A 8 31.10 -17.94 -34.41
C LEU A 8 30.58 -17.42 -33.06
N PRO A 9 29.79 -16.33 -33.02
CA PRO A 9 29.13 -15.92 -31.80
C PRO A 9 28.05 -16.95 -31.46
N ILE A 10 28.17 -17.57 -30.28
CA ILE A 10 27.09 -18.35 -29.67
C ILE A 10 26.00 -17.35 -29.30
N LEU A 11 24.93 -17.32 -30.08
CA LEU A 11 23.71 -16.59 -29.74
C LEU A 11 23.10 -17.30 -28.53
N ALA A 12 23.35 -16.79 -27.33
CA ALA A 12 22.68 -17.25 -26.12
C ALA A 12 21.19 -16.91 -26.28
N LEU A 13 20.37 -17.93 -26.54
CA LEU A 13 18.91 -17.79 -26.48
C LEU A 13 18.57 -17.48 -25.02
N ALA A 14 18.15 -16.25 -24.73
CA ALA A 14 17.60 -15.91 -23.43
C ALA A 14 16.45 -16.87 -23.12
N ALA A 15 16.38 -17.39 -21.89
CA ALA A 15 15.23 -18.14 -21.44
C ALA A 15 13.97 -17.30 -21.72
N PRO A 16 12.88 -17.90 -22.26
CA PRO A 16 11.66 -17.14 -22.51
C PRO A 16 11.22 -16.49 -21.20
N ALA A 17 10.95 -15.18 -21.23
CA ALA A 17 10.38 -14.49 -20.09
C ALA A 17 9.12 -15.24 -19.66
N THR A 18 9.00 -15.51 -18.36
CA THR A 18 7.82 -16.15 -17.81
C THR A 18 6.60 -15.32 -18.20
N ALA A 19 5.55 -15.95 -18.72
CA ALA A 19 4.33 -15.26 -19.06
C ALA A 19 3.77 -14.56 -17.81
N GLN A 20 3.45 -13.28 -17.94
CA GLN A 20 2.83 -12.52 -16.85
C GLN A 20 1.38 -12.96 -16.71
N VAL A 21 0.97 -13.31 -15.50
CA VAL A 21 -0.37 -13.81 -15.20
C VAL A 21 -0.87 -13.15 -13.93
N VAL A 22 -2.10 -12.66 -13.95
CA VAL A 22 -2.82 -12.17 -12.78
C VAL A 22 -3.77 -13.24 -12.26
N THR A 23 -3.75 -13.46 -10.95
CA THR A 23 -4.67 -14.36 -10.23
C THR A 23 -5.35 -13.61 -9.09
N GLU A 24 -6.61 -13.95 -8.82
CA GLU A 24 -7.30 -13.48 -7.62
C GLU A 24 -6.80 -14.22 -6.37
N VAL A 25 -6.53 -13.47 -5.31
CA VAL A 25 -6.00 -13.96 -4.04
C VAL A 25 -6.96 -13.56 -2.89
N PRO A 26 -6.97 -14.29 -1.76
CA PRO A 26 -7.91 -14.01 -0.66
C PRO A 26 -7.60 -12.72 0.11
N GLY A 27 -6.43 -12.10 -0.13
CA GLY A 27 -5.96 -10.89 0.54
C GLY A 27 -4.60 -10.47 0.01
N MET A 28 -4.21 -9.22 0.25
CA MET A 28 -2.84 -8.75 0.02
C MET A 28 -1.86 -9.59 0.86
N THR A 29 -0.82 -10.13 0.24
CA THR A 29 0.26 -10.89 0.88
C THR A 29 1.52 -10.06 1.09
N VAL A 30 1.60 -8.89 0.43
CA VAL A 30 2.66 -7.90 0.59
C VAL A 30 2.25 -6.73 1.50
N GLN A 31 3.25 -5.97 1.96
CA GLN A 31 2.99 -4.70 2.63
C GLN A 31 2.23 -3.78 1.68
N HIS A 32 1.18 -3.12 2.16
CA HIS A 32 0.32 -2.27 1.35
C HIS A 32 -0.27 -1.15 2.19
N SER A 33 -0.75 -0.11 1.51
CA SER A 33 -1.52 0.98 2.08
C SER A 33 -2.98 0.74 1.74
N PHE A 34 -3.83 0.84 2.74
CA PHE A 34 -5.26 0.72 2.62
C PHE A 34 -5.88 2.12 2.65
N ILE A 35 -6.67 2.45 1.64
CA ILE A 35 -7.40 3.71 1.55
C ILE A 35 -8.89 3.40 1.72
N ASP A 36 -9.42 3.81 2.86
CA ASP A 36 -10.84 3.78 3.18
C ASP A 36 -11.47 5.13 2.81
N MET A 37 -12.47 5.10 1.92
CA MET A 37 -13.14 6.33 1.47
C MET A 37 -13.96 7.00 2.57
N ASP A 38 -14.31 6.30 3.66
CA ASP A 38 -14.98 6.88 4.83
C ASP A 38 -14.10 7.87 5.60
N LEU A 39 -12.78 7.82 5.42
CA LEU A 39 -11.82 8.71 6.07
C LEU A 39 -11.64 10.05 5.34
N LEU A 40 -12.29 10.22 4.18
CA LEU A 40 -12.17 11.41 3.34
C LEU A 40 -13.39 12.33 3.48
N PRO A 41 -13.21 13.65 3.31
CA PRO A 41 -14.34 14.58 3.28
C PRO A 41 -15.19 14.36 2.03
N LEU A 42 -16.51 14.46 2.19
CA LEU A 42 -17.46 14.48 1.07
C LEU A 42 -17.17 15.65 0.13
N GLY A 43 -17.29 15.42 -1.18
CA GLY A 43 -17.03 16.44 -2.18
C GLY A 43 -15.90 16.09 -3.15
N PRO A 44 -15.35 17.08 -3.88
CA PRO A 44 -14.23 16.86 -4.78
C PRO A 44 -13.01 16.33 -4.02
N THR A 45 -12.31 15.35 -4.60
CA THR A 45 -11.07 14.80 -4.05
C THR A 45 -9.96 14.80 -5.11
N ASN A 46 -8.78 14.31 -4.77
CA ASN A 46 -7.64 14.18 -5.67
C ASN A 46 -6.67 13.11 -5.17
N THR A 47 -5.69 12.73 -6.01
CA THR A 47 -4.67 11.72 -5.67
C THR A 47 -3.92 12.03 -4.38
N ALA A 48 -3.63 13.30 -4.08
CA ALA A 48 -2.90 13.68 -2.87
C ALA A 48 -3.71 13.41 -1.59
N ALA A 49 -5.00 13.74 -1.61
CA ALA A 49 -5.92 13.43 -0.51
C ALA A 49 -6.07 11.91 -0.33
N LEU A 50 -6.22 11.17 -1.41
CA LEU A 50 -6.30 9.70 -1.38
C LEU A 50 -5.02 9.08 -0.80
N ASN A 51 -3.84 9.50 -1.27
CA ASN A 51 -2.56 9.04 -0.75
C ASN A 51 -2.41 9.33 0.75
N ALA A 52 -2.82 10.52 1.20
CA ALA A 52 -2.75 10.91 2.61
C ALA A 52 -3.72 10.13 3.51
N ALA A 53 -4.85 9.67 2.98
CA ALA A 53 -5.80 8.80 3.70
C ALA A 53 -5.32 7.35 3.81
N GLY A 54 -4.28 6.96 3.07
CA GLY A 54 -3.73 5.61 3.11
C GLY A 54 -3.10 5.25 4.45
N THR A 55 -3.28 4.01 4.89
CA THR A 55 -2.57 3.46 6.07
C THR A 55 -1.05 3.35 5.83
N ASN A 56 -0.29 3.00 6.87
CA ASN A 56 1.17 2.81 6.81
C ASN A 56 1.96 4.07 6.39
N GLY A 57 1.45 5.26 6.76
CA GLY A 57 2.07 6.55 6.42
C GLY A 57 1.67 7.09 5.05
N GLY A 58 0.76 6.40 4.35
CA GLY A 58 0.19 6.83 3.08
C GLY A 58 0.43 5.85 1.95
N ALA A 59 -0.39 5.97 0.91
CA ALA A 59 -0.17 5.32 -0.37
C ALA A 59 0.75 6.19 -1.24
N THR A 60 1.38 5.58 -2.24
CA THR A 60 2.18 6.30 -3.23
C THR A 60 1.61 6.13 -4.63
N MET A 61 0.31 6.37 -4.82
CA MET A 61 -0.23 6.46 -6.18
C MET A 61 0.38 7.67 -6.90
N ALA A 62 0.87 7.47 -8.12
CA ALA A 62 1.34 8.55 -8.98
C ALA A 62 0.16 9.36 -9.53
N ALA A 63 -0.93 8.68 -9.90
CA ALA A 63 -2.17 9.30 -10.33
C ALA A 63 -3.37 8.38 -10.11
N LEU A 64 -4.53 8.99 -9.85
CA LEU A 64 -5.82 8.37 -10.07
C LEU A 64 -6.56 9.22 -11.09
N THR A 65 -6.79 8.65 -12.27
CA THR A 65 -7.44 9.34 -13.39
C THR A 65 -8.81 8.75 -13.63
N MET A 66 -9.82 9.61 -13.67
CA MET A 66 -11.15 9.26 -14.16
C MET A 66 -11.32 9.79 -15.57
N SER A 67 -11.86 8.95 -16.46
CA SER A 67 -12.16 9.38 -17.82
C SER A 67 -13.62 9.07 -18.19
N PRO A 68 -14.24 9.93 -19.04
CA PRO A 68 -15.60 9.73 -19.51
C PRO A 68 -15.80 8.35 -20.15
N LYS A 69 -16.81 7.61 -19.71
CA LYS A 69 -17.24 6.40 -20.41
C LYS A 69 -18.42 6.70 -21.33
N THR A 70 -18.11 7.10 -22.57
CA THR A 70 -19.10 7.58 -23.56
C THR A 70 -20.10 6.52 -24.04
N THR A 71 -19.82 5.25 -23.79
CA THR A 71 -20.70 4.12 -24.14
C THR A 71 -21.76 3.81 -23.07
N SER A 72 -21.72 4.50 -21.93
CA SER A 72 -22.59 4.27 -20.79
C SER A 72 -23.31 5.56 -20.40
N ALA A 73 -24.59 5.46 -20.03
CA ALA A 73 -25.33 6.61 -19.54
C ALA A 73 -24.95 6.92 -18.08
N PRO A 74 -25.08 8.19 -17.65
CA PRO A 74 -25.05 8.54 -16.23
C PRO A 74 -26.05 7.69 -15.43
N GLY A 75 -25.67 7.33 -14.20
CA GLY A 75 -26.44 6.43 -13.33
C GLY A 75 -26.70 7.05 -11.96
N VAL A 76 -27.78 6.62 -11.32
CA VAL A 76 -27.98 6.91 -9.89
C VAL A 76 -27.21 5.85 -9.12
N TYR A 77 -26.29 6.28 -8.26
CA TYR A 77 -25.55 5.36 -7.40
C TYR A 77 -26.35 5.03 -6.14
N ASN A 78 -26.03 3.89 -5.53
CA ASN A 78 -26.47 3.50 -4.21
C ASN A 78 -25.34 2.71 -3.54
N THR A 79 -24.62 3.29 -2.57
CA THR A 79 -23.53 2.55 -1.89
C THR A 79 -24.05 1.41 -1.00
N GLN A 80 -25.37 1.19 -0.96
CA GLN A 80 -26.05 0.11 -0.27
C GLN A 80 -25.46 -0.15 1.12
N VAL A 81 -25.33 0.93 1.90
CA VAL A 81 -24.80 0.99 3.28
C VAL A 81 -23.33 0.60 3.48
N CYS A 82 -22.55 0.37 2.42
CA CYS A 82 -21.13 0.00 2.53
C CYS A 82 -20.20 1.19 2.90
N GLY A 83 -20.75 2.40 3.11
CA GLY A 83 -19.97 3.60 3.44
C GLY A 83 -19.92 4.61 2.30
N TYR A 84 -18.87 5.43 2.32
CA TYR A 84 -18.55 6.42 1.31
C TYR A 84 -17.84 5.75 0.15
N ALA A 85 -17.87 6.42 -1.00
CA ALA A 85 -17.23 5.91 -2.19
C ALA A 85 -16.66 7.03 -3.05
N LEU A 86 -15.65 6.67 -3.82
CA LEU A 86 -15.07 7.43 -4.90
C LEU A 86 -15.90 7.21 -6.18
N ALA A 87 -16.42 8.31 -6.73
CA ALA A 87 -17.22 8.36 -7.95
C ALA A 87 -16.81 9.55 -8.83
N ALA A 88 -17.36 9.64 -10.04
CA ALA A 88 -17.18 10.81 -10.89
C ALA A 88 -18.24 11.87 -10.59
N GLY A 89 -17.79 13.08 -10.25
CA GLY A 89 -18.66 14.18 -9.82
C GLY A 89 -19.82 14.46 -10.80
N PRO A 90 -21.02 14.82 -10.31
CA PRO A 90 -22.17 15.08 -11.18
C PRO A 90 -21.92 16.19 -12.19
N GLY A 91 -22.19 15.94 -13.46
CA GLY A 91 -22.08 16.94 -14.54
C GLY A 91 -20.63 17.29 -14.91
N THR A 92 -19.66 16.49 -14.47
CA THR A 92 -18.23 16.67 -14.80
C THR A 92 -17.86 15.96 -16.09
N GLY A 93 -18.78 15.17 -16.65
CA GLY A 93 -18.56 14.32 -17.81
C GLY A 93 -17.77 13.05 -17.48
N GLY A 94 -17.58 12.71 -16.20
CA GLY A 94 -16.86 11.50 -15.81
C GLY A 94 -15.36 11.71 -15.50
N SER A 95 -14.90 12.95 -15.36
CA SER A 95 -13.45 13.25 -15.24
C SER A 95 -12.99 13.72 -13.86
N THR A 96 -13.91 14.11 -12.97
CA THR A 96 -13.54 14.70 -11.68
C THR A 96 -13.84 13.74 -10.55
N PRO A 97 -12.84 13.28 -9.78
CA PRO A 97 -13.06 12.40 -8.64
C PRO A 97 -13.78 13.10 -7.49
N TYR A 98 -14.73 12.39 -6.88
CA TYR A 98 -15.61 12.87 -5.82
C TYR A 98 -15.80 11.78 -4.76
N ILE A 99 -15.81 12.17 -3.48
CA ILE A 99 -16.25 11.32 -2.37
C ILE A 99 -17.73 11.58 -2.11
N ILE A 100 -18.50 10.51 -2.09
CA ILE A 100 -19.96 10.53 -1.91
C ILE A 100 -20.37 9.58 -0.79
N ASP A 101 -21.45 9.91 -0.08
CA ASP A 101 -22.05 9.05 0.95
C ASP A 101 -23.25 8.29 0.38
N ASN A 102 -24.11 7.64 1.17
CA ASN A 102 -25.34 7.01 0.66
C ASN A 102 -26.58 7.93 0.69
N SER A 103 -26.42 9.25 0.93
CA SER A 103 -27.53 10.11 1.36
C SER A 103 -28.21 10.92 0.25
N GLY A 104 -27.73 10.87 -0.99
CA GLY A 104 -28.32 11.65 -2.09
C GLY A 104 -28.24 10.94 -3.44
N PHE A 105 -29.40 10.56 -4.00
CA PHE A 105 -29.58 10.02 -5.35
C PHE A 105 -29.23 11.01 -6.47
N ALA A 106 -28.06 11.66 -6.46
CA ALA A 106 -27.62 12.42 -7.61
C ALA A 106 -27.28 11.46 -8.76
N THR A 107 -27.42 11.92 -9.99
CA THR A 107 -26.99 11.17 -11.17
C THR A 107 -25.51 11.44 -11.39
N PHE A 108 -24.69 10.40 -11.39
CA PHE A 108 -23.24 10.47 -11.56
C PHE A 108 -22.87 10.03 -12.97
N ASP A 109 -21.81 10.62 -13.49
CA ASP A 109 -21.35 10.33 -14.82
C ASP A 109 -20.66 8.96 -14.87
N ALA A 110 -20.85 8.25 -15.98
CA ALA A 110 -20.14 7.00 -16.20
C ALA A 110 -18.64 7.24 -16.37
N MET A 111 -17.83 6.42 -15.71
CA MET A 111 -16.38 6.58 -15.66
C MET A 111 -15.64 5.28 -15.96
N LEU A 112 -14.43 5.44 -16.50
CA LEU A 112 -13.33 4.48 -16.39
C LEU A 112 -12.37 5.02 -15.33
N VAL A 113 -11.80 4.14 -14.52
CA VAL A 113 -10.79 4.53 -13.52
C VAL A 113 -9.46 3.92 -13.91
N SER A 114 -8.41 4.74 -13.94
CA SER A 114 -7.04 4.32 -14.11
C SER A 114 -6.25 4.71 -12.87
N ILE A 115 -5.53 3.74 -12.31
CA ILE A 115 -4.70 3.91 -11.11
C ILE A 115 -3.26 3.69 -11.52
N ASP A 116 -2.47 4.76 -11.53
CA ASP A 116 -1.02 4.72 -11.71
C ASP A 116 -0.35 4.63 -10.34
N PHE A 117 0.45 3.59 -10.13
CA PHE A 117 1.23 3.37 -8.92
C PHE A 117 2.56 4.13 -9.00
N GLY A 118 3.09 4.54 -7.85
CA GLY A 118 4.35 5.29 -7.76
C GLY A 118 5.60 4.45 -8.06
N GLY A 119 5.42 3.14 -8.25
CA GLY A 119 6.46 2.19 -8.58
C GLY A 119 5.88 0.84 -9.01
N PRO A 120 6.73 -0.12 -9.38
CA PRO A 120 6.29 -1.44 -9.80
C PRO A 120 5.64 -2.24 -8.67
N CYS A 121 4.41 -2.69 -8.88
CA CYS A 121 3.62 -3.55 -7.99
C CYS A 121 3.61 -5.00 -8.46
N THR A 122 3.37 -5.89 -7.51
CA THR A 122 3.00 -7.30 -7.70
C THR A 122 1.57 -7.59 -7.27
N GLU A 123 0.97 -6.74 -6.44
CA GLU A 123 -0.37 -6.90 -5.90
C GLU A 123 -1.17 -5.60 -5.87
N PHE A 124 -2.48 -5.73 -6.01
CA PHE A 124 -3.46 -4.66 -5.96
C PHE A 124 -4.78 -5.21 -5.43
N GLY A 125 -5.53 -4.40 -4.68
CA GLY A 125 -6.89 -4.75 -4.30
C GLY A 125 -7.82 -3.57 -4.37
N MET A 126 -9.11 -3.87 -4.49
CA MET A 126 -10.17 -2.85 -4.48
C MET A 126 -11.50 -3.44 -4.03
N MET A 127 -12.37 -2.56 -3.57
CA MET A 127 -13.78 -2.86 -3.36
C MET A 127 -14.63 -1.99 -4.28
N LEU A 128 -15.56 -2.62 -5.00
CA LEU A 128 -16.54 -1.93 -5.82
C LEU A 128 -17.88 -1.85 -5.10
N GLY A 129 -18.53 -0.69 -5.21
CA GLY A 129 -19.89 -0.44 -4.73
C GLY A 129 -20.87 -0.26 -5.88
N ASP A 130 -22.16 -0.49 -5.59
CA ASP A 130 -23.28 -0.43 -6.55
C ASP A 130 -23.03 -1.19 -7.87
N TRP A 131 -22.23 -2.26 -7.75
CA TRP A 131 -21.84 -3.12 -8.85
C TRP A 131 -21.92 -4.57 -8.41
N ILE A 132 -22.70 -5.36 -9.14
CA ILE A 132 -22.79 -6.82 -8.99
C ILE A 132 -22.49 -7.42 -10.34
N GLY A 133 -21.23 -7.80 -10.53
CA GLY A 133 -20.75 -8.32 -11.80
C GLY A 133 -19.24 -8.41 -11.83
N PRO A 134 -18.67 -9.04 -12.88
CA PRO A 134 -17.24 -8.99 -13.12
C PRO A 134 -16.81 -7.58 -13.54
N ALA A 135 -15.54 -7.25 -13.31
CA ALA A 135 -14.85 -6.11 -13.90
C ALA A 135 -13.76 -6.59 -14.86
N VAL A 136 -13.48 -5.83 -15.90
CA VAL A 136 -12.32 -6.02 -16.76
C VAL A 136 -11.19 -5.14 -16.24
N LEU A 137 -10.05 -5.76 -15.95
CA LEU A 137 -8.86 -5.12 -15.41
C LEU A 137 -7.73 -5.23 -16.43
N ASN A 138 -7.23 -4.08 -16.88
CA ASN A 138 -6.09 -4.02 -17.78
C ASN A 138 -4.86 -3.58 -16.99
N PHE A 139 -3.87 -4.45 -16.90
CA PHE A 139 -2.61 -4.21 -16.19
C PHE A 139 -1.57 -3.71 -17.18
N TYR A 140 -0.82 -2.68 -16.81
CA TYR A 140 0.23 -2.10 -17.63
C TYR A 140 1.56 -2.06 -16.89
N SER A 141 2.65 -2.06 -17.65
CA SER A 141 4.01 -1.77 -17.18
C SER A 141 4.71 -0.89 -18.21
N GLY A 142 5.26 0.25 -17.78
CA GLY A 142 5.92 1.20 -18.67
C GLY A 142 5.01 1.72 -19.79
N GLY A 143 3.71 1.84 -19.50
CA GLY A 143 2.68 2.26 -20.47
C GLY A 143 2.25 1.19 -21.49
N SER A 144 2.80 -0.01 -21.44
CA SER A 144 2.39 -1.14 -22.30
C SER A 144 1.38 -2.03 -21.58
N LEU A 145 0.30 -2.43 -22.26
CA LEU A 145 -0.64 -3.43 -21.74
C LEU A 145 0.06 -4.78 -21.65
N ILE A 146 0.10 -5.35 -20.45
CA ILE A 146 0.80 -6.62 -20.21
C ILE A 146 -0.14 -7.78 -19.89
N TYR A 147 -1.30 -7.49 -19.32
CA TYR A 147 -2.30 -8.52 -19.01
C TYR A 147 -3.71 -7.93 -18.93
N THR A 148 -4.71 -8.68 -19.37
CA THR A 148 -6.12 -8.37 -19.14
C THR A 148 -6.75 -9.49 -18.32
N HIS A 149 -7.32 -9.12 -17.18
CA HIS A 149 -8.04 -10.03 -16.30
C HIS A 149 -9.53 -9.71 -16.31
N THR A 150 -10.38 -10.73 -16.30
CA THR A 150 -11.81 -10.56 -16.00
C THR A 150 -12.03 -11.11 -14.60
N SER A 151 -12.45 -10.25 -13.68
CA SER A 151 -12.61 -10.65 -12.28
C SER A 151 -13.73 -11.66 -12.09
N SER A 152 -13.70 -12.38 -10.98
CA SER A 152 -14.90 -12.99 -10.43
C SER A 152 -15.93 -11.91 -10.06
N THR A 153 -17.18 -12.31 -9.89
CA THR A 153 -18.27 -11.40 -9.57
C THR A 153 -18.00 -10.66 -8.26
N PHE A 154 -17.98 -9.33 -8.31
CA PHE A 154 -17.99 -8.52 -7.11
C PHE A 154 -19.29 -8.75 -6.35
N THR A 155 -19.14 -9.06 -5.07
CA THR A 155 -20.24 -9.10 -4.12
C THR A 155 -20.29 -7.78 -3.37
N GLN A 156 -21.49 -7.41 -2.91
CA GLN A 156 -21.68 -6.21 -2.12
C GLN A 156 -20.76 -6.20 -0.89
N CYS A 157 -20.13 -5.05 -0.65
CA CYS A 157 -19.16 -4.79 0.41
C CYS A 157 -18.01 -5.82 0.54
N GLY A 158 -17.55 -6.42 -0.56
CA GLY A 158 -16.42 -7.35 -0.58
C GLY A 158 -15.26 -6.84 -1.42
N ALA A 159 -14.09 -6.66 -0.80
CA ALA A 159 -12.85 -6.40 -1.52
C ALA A 159 -12.39 -7.65 -2.30
N GLN A 160 -11.80 -7.42 -3.47
CA GLN A 160 -11.09 -8.43 -4.24
C GLN A 160 -9.62 -8.02 -4.41
N PHE A 161 -8.74 -9.01 -4.45
CA PHE A 161 -7.30 -8.81 -4.47
C PHE A 161 -6.69 -9.60 -5.63
N TYR A 162 -5.66 -9.03 -6.23
CA TYR A 162 -5.05 -9.50 -7.46
C TYR A 162 -3.54 -9.57 -7.26
N GLN A 163 -2.94 -10.69 -7.66
CA GLN A 163 -1.50 -10.91 -7.64
C GLN A 163 -0.99 -11.22 -9.04
N MET A 164 0.08 -10.53 -9.44
CA MET A 164 0.81 -10.78 -10.67
C MET A 164 2.00 -11.72 -10.41
N SER A 165 2.07 -12.78 -11.20
CA SER A 165 3.24 -13.66 -11.28
C SER A 165 3.99 -13.43 -12.60
N GLY A 166 5.31 -13.61 -12.58
CA GLY A 166 6.15 -13.46 -13.78
C GLY A 166 6.51 -12.03 -14.17
N GLY A 167 6.20 -11.04 -13.33
CA GLY A 167 6.53 -9.63 -13.59
C GLY A 167 5.92 -8.68 -12.57
N THR A 168 5.86 -7.40 -12.95
CA THR A 168 5.26 -6.31 -12.19
C THR A 168 4.39 -5.45 -13.09
N PHE A 169 3.49 -4.67 -12.48
CA PHE A 169 2.69 -3.66 -13.15
C PHE A 169 2.86 -2.31 -12.46
N ASP A 170 2.67 -1.22 -13.18
CA ASP A 170 2.68 0.15 -12.64
C ASP A 170 1.35 0.89 -12.84
N ARG A 171 0.39 0.27 -13.55
CA ARG A 171 -0.95 0.82 -13.71
C ARG A 171 -2.02 -0.26 -13.86
N VAL A 172 -3.20 0.01 -13.32
CA VAL A 172 -4.42 -0.79 -13.54
C VAL A 172 -5.54 0.12 -14.05
N ASP A 173 -6.11 -0.23 -15.20
CA ASP A 173 -7.37 0.35 -15.68
C ASP A 173 -8.53 -0.58 -15.29
N ILE A 174 -9.55 -0.02 -14.67
CA ILE A 174 -10.75 -0.71 -14.20
C ILE A 174 -11.91 -0.30 -15.10
N ASP A 175 -12.52 -1.30 -15.74
CA ASP A 175 -13.68 -1.12 -16.61
C ASP A 175 -14.79 -2.11 -16.25
N VAL A 176 -15.95 -1.60 -15.81
CA VAL A 176 -17.17 -2.40 -15.68
C VAL A 176 -18.08 -2.16 -16.89
N SER A 177 -18.30 -3.21 -17.68
CA SER A 177 -18.96 -3.09 -18.98
C SER A 177 -20.50 -3.12 -18.87
N THR A 178 -21.15 -1.95 -18.76
CA THR A 178 -22.62 -1.82 -18.74
C THR A 178 -23.17 -0.61 -19.47
N SER A 179 -24.49 -0.63 -19.70
CA SER A 179 -25.27 0.49 -20.22
C SER A 179 -25.50 1.63 -19.23
N ALA A 180 -25.29 1.41 -17.92
CA ALA A 180 -25.44 2.42 -16.86
C ALA A 180 -24.17 2.49 -16.00
N GLY A 181 -23.59 3.67 -15.85
CA GLY A 181 -22.33 3.89 -15.12
C GLY A 181 -22.49 4.04 -13.61
N ASN A 182 -23.30 3.20 -12.97
CA ASN A 182 -23.67 3.36 -11.57
C ASN A 182 -22.67 2.74 -10.56
N TRP A 183 -21.48 2.32 -10.99
CA TRP A 183 -20.48 1.71 -10.12
C TRP A 183 -19.60 2.74 -9.41
N VAL A 184 -19.03 2.37 -8.26
CA VAL A 184 -18.14 3.24 -7.47
C VAL A 184 -16.98 2.45 -6.86
N LEU A 185 -15.91 3.14 -6.44
CA LEU A 185 -14.78 2.57 -5.71
C LEU A 185 -14.91 2.88 -4.21
N MET A 186 -14.93 1.86 -3.37
CA MET A 186 -15.13 2.04 -1.92
C MET A 186 -13.84 1.94 -1.13
N GLU A 187 -12.93 1.08 -1.59
CA GLU A 187 -11.66 0.83 -0.94
C GLU A 187 -10.59 0.61 -2.00
N LEU A 188 -9.36 1.00 -1.69
CA LEU A 188 -8.18 0.70 -2.49
C LEU A 188 -7.07 0.12 -1.62
N TYR A 189 -6.41 -0.90 -2.14
CA TYR A 189 -5.26 -1.55 -1.51
C TYR A 189 -4.06 -1.42 -2.44
N VAL A 190 -3.10 -0.60 -2.04
CA VAL A 190 -1.97 -0.16 -2.86
C VAL A 190 -0.68 -0.73 -2.28
N GLU A 191 -0.01 -1.64 -2.97
CA GLU A 191 1.26 -2.23 -2.51
C GLU A 191 2.33 -1.17 -2.25
N GLN A 192 2.44 -0.16 -3.12
CA GLN A 192 3.41 0.91 -2.95
C GLN A 192 3.01 1.82 -1.80
N THR A 193 3.53 1.54 -0.62
CA THR A 193 3.41 2.42 0.54
C THR A 193 4.51 3.48 0.50
N VAL A 194 4.28 4.61 1.15
CA VAL A 194 5.43 5.40 1.61
C VAL A 194 6.24 4.44 2.47
N VAL A 195 7.56 4.30 2.25
CA VAL A 195 8.38 3.46 3.12
C VAL A 195 8.31 4.11 4.49
N GLY A 196 7.49 3.53 5.38
CA GLY A 196 7.32 4.03 6.73
C GLY A 196 8.64 3.92 7.51
N PRO A 197 8.72 4.59 8.67
CA PRO A 197 9.90 4.52 9.51
C PRO A 197 10.18 3.03 9.81
N THR A 198 11.43 2.61 9.67
CA THR A 198 11.84 1.21 9.88
C THR A 198 12.81 1.17 11.04
N LEU A 199 12.63 0.24 11.96
CA LEU A 199 13.52 -0.05 13.06
C LEU A 199 14.43 -1.24 12.71
N SER A 200 15.68 -1.17 13.12
CA SER A 200 16.62 -2.29 13.12
C SER A 200 17.50 -2.26 14.37
N VAL A 201 17.92 -3.43 14.83
CA VAL A 201 18.75 -3.59 16.02
C VAL A 201 19.84 -4.59 15.72
N SER A 202 21.10 -4.19 15.94
CA SER A 202 22.28 -5.03 15.71
C SER A 202 23.14 -5.13 16.96
N ASN A 203 23.93 -6.20 17.02
CA ASN A 203 24.82 -6.52 18.16
C ASN A 203 24.09 -6.60 19.52
N LEU A 204 22.89 -7.19 19.56
CA LEU A 204 22.13 -7.42 20.79
C LEU A 204 22.72 -8.61 21.57
N VAL A 205 23.88 -8.41 22.18
CA VAL A 205 24.65 -9.44 22.90
C VAL A 205 24.92 -8.97 24.33
N ALA A 206 24.72 -9.85 25.31
CA ALA A 206 24.88 -9.51 26.72
C ALA A 206 26.29 -8.97 27.04
N GLY A 207 26.35 -7.88 27.81
CA GLY A 207 27.59 -7.21 28.19
C GLY A 207 28.24 -6.34 27.10
N GLN A 208 27.72 -6.36 25.86
CA GLN A 208 28.22 -5.55 24.75
C GLN A 208 27.38 -4.29 24.51
N THR A 209 27.75 -3.51 23.50
CA THR A 209 26.99 -2.35 23.02
C THR A 209 26.19 -2.76 21.78
N ALA A 210 24.87 -2.63 21.85
CA ALA A 210 23.98 -2.78 20.71
C ALA A 210 23.81 -1.44 19.98
N THR A 211 23.55 -1.51 18.68
CA THR A 211 23.19 -0.36 17.84
C THR A 211 21.71 -0.49 17.46
N ILE A 212 20.97 0.57 17.70
CA ILE A 212 19.56 0.71 17.35
C ILE A 212 19.48 1.77 16.28
N SER A 213 19.02 1.40 15.09
CA SER A 213 18.96 2.29 13.94
C SER A 213 17.54 2.40 13.43
N VAL A 214 17.20 3.59 12.96
CA VAL A 214 15.94 3.89 12.30
C VAL A 214 16.20 4.51 10.94
N SER A 215 15.37 4.19 9.96
CA SER A 215 15.44 4.73 8.60
C SER A 215 14.06 5.10 8.09
N ASN A 216 13.99 5.95 7.06
CA ASN A 216 12.73 6.42 6.47
C ASN A 216 11.82 7.14 7.49
N CYS A 217 12.44 7.76 8.49
CA CYS A 217 11.74 8.63 9.43
C CYS A 217 11.62 10.04 8.86
N THR A 218 10.82 10.86 9.52
CA THR A 218 10.68 12.29 9.21
C THR A 218 12.06 12.95 9.23
N PRO A 219 12.50 13.61 8.13
CA PRO A 219 13.78 14.31 8.09
C PRO A 219 13.92 15.33 9.22
N ASN A 220 15.04 15.29 9.94
CA ASN A 220 15.29 16.10 11.14
C ASN A 220 14.27 15.89 12.30
N GLY A 221 13.46 14.83 12.21
CA GLY A 221 12.44 14.47 13.18
C GLY A 221 12.97 13.69 14.38
N ILE A 222 12.06 13.35 15.29
CA ILE A 222 12.35 12.64 16.53
C ILE A 222 11.61 11.31 16.54
N VAL A 223 12.33 10.23 16.84
CA VAL A 223 11.78 8.89 16.98
C VAL A 223 11.92 8.42 18.43
N ARG A 224 10.82 7.90 19.00
CA ARG A 224 10.81 7.31 20.34
C ARG A 224 10.90 5.79 20.24
N HIS A 225 11.99 5.22 20.74
CA HIS A 225 12.19 3.77 20.81
C HIS A 225 11.67 3.24 22.15
N GLY A 226 10.81 2.22 22.07
CA GLY A 226 10.33 1.45 23.20
C GLY A 226 10.74 -0.02 23.11
N TYR A 227 10.86 -0.66 24.27
CA TYR A 227 11.02 -2.10 24.38
C TYR A 227 10.23 -2.68 25.55
N SER A 228 9.93 -3.98 25.47
CA SER A 228 9.31 -4.76 26.54
C SER A 228 10.06 -6.08 26.70
N LEU A 229 10.09 -6.57 27.94
CA LEU A 229 10.56 -7.92 28.29
C LEU A 229 9.38 -8.85 28.63
N PHE A 230 8.14 -8.37 28.48
CA PHE A 230 6.93 -9.08 28.91
C PHE A 230 6.04 -9.51 27.75
N GLY A 231 6.21 -8.90 26.57
CA GLY A 231 5.50 -9.31 25.35
C GLY A 231 5.51 -8.24 24.26
N GLY A 232 5.07 -8.63 23.07
CA GLY A 232 5.00 -7.80 21.86
C GLY A 232 3.64 -7.14 21.60
N GLY A 233 2.78 -6.98 22.60
CA GLY A 233 1.44 -6.39 22.42
C GLY A 233 0.46 -7.34 21.70
N PRO A 234 -0.56 -6.80 20.98
CA PRO A 234 -0.77 -5.38 20.66
C PRO A 234 -1.47 -4.58 21.76
N VAL A 235 -1.19 -3.28 21.80
CA VAL A 235 -1.94 -2.27 22.58
C VAL A 235 -2.48 -1.22 21.60
N ASN A 236 -3.81 -1.01 21.59
CA ASN A 236 -4.43 -0.03 20.72
C ASN A 236 -4.10 1.40 21.17
N THR A 237 -3.72 2.26 20.22
CA THR A 237 -3.47 3.69 20.44
C THR A 237 -4.18 4.52 19.37
N PRO A 238 -4.34 5.84 19.55
CA PRO A 238 -4.85 6.72 18.49
C PRO A 238 -4.05 6.71 17.19
N TYR A 239 -2.80 6.21 17.22
CA TYR A 239 -1.88 6.19 16.08
C TYR A 239 -1.64 4.76 15.54
N GLY A 240 -2.50 3.81 15.89
CA GLY A 240 -2.39 2.41 15.50
C GLY A 240 -1.97 1.49 16.66
N GLN A 241 -1.55 0.28 16.32
CA GLN A 241 -1.19 -0.74 17.31
C GLN A 241 0.26 -0.59 17.78
N LEU A 242 0.44 -0.39 19.08
CA LEU A 242 1.73 -0.53 19.74
C LEU A 242 2.03 -2.02 19.96
N LEU A 243 3.07 -2.53 19.29
CA LEU A 243 3.52 -3.92 19.40
C LEU A 243 4.43 -4.15 20.62
N LEU A 244 3.98 -3.71 21.81
CA LEU A 244 4.65 -3.93 23.10
C LEU A 244 3.61 -4.16 24.21
N SER A 245 3.86 -5.13 25.09
CA SER A 245 3.04 -5.36 26.28
C SER A 245 3.61 -4.60 27.49
N PRO A 246 2.78 -3.97 28.35
CA PRO A 246 3.24 -3.37 29.58
C PRO A 246 3.87 -4.39 30.55
N PRO A 247 4.84 -3.98 31.39
CA PRO A 247 5.50 -2.68 31.38
C PRO A 247 6.50 -2.56 30.21
N TYR A 248 6.37 -1.49 29.43
CA TYR A 248 7.35 -1.10 28.44
C TYR A 248 8.28 -0.02 28.99
N ARG A 249 9.48 0.06 28.45
CA ARG A 249 10.50 1.07 28.77
C ARG A 249 10.90 1.79 27.50
N GLU A 250 11.34 3.02 27.65
CA GLU A 250 11.89 3.80 26.54
C GLU A 250 13.38 4.05 26.74
N LEU A 251 14.07 4.11 25.62
CA LEU A 251 15.42 4.63 25.55
C LEU A 251 15.39 6.13 25.21
N PRO A 252 16.51 6.85 25.33
CA PRO A 252 16.60 8.22 24.82
C PRO A 252 16.10 8.31 23.37
N ALA A 253 15.44 9.42 23.04
CA ALA A 253 14.91 9.62 21.70
C ALA A 253 16.03 9.70 20.65
N ILE A 254 15.75 9.21 19.45
CA ILE A 254 16.66 9.22 18.31
C ILE A 254 16.28 10.41 17.42
N THR A 255 17.22 11.32 17.19
CA THR A 255 17.06 12.39 16.20
C THR A 255 17.52 11.89 14.84
N CYS A 256 16.69 12.06 13.82
CA CYS A 256 17.02 11.68 12.45
C CYS A 256 17.76 12.81 11.73
N ASP A 257 18.57 12.45 10.74
CA ASP A 257 19.22 13.40 9.84
C ASP A 257 18.25 13.89 8.74
N ALA A 258 18.76 14.73 7.84
CA ALA A 258 17.98 15.26 6.72
C ALA A 258 17.56 14.19 5.69
N ALA A 259 18.13 12.98 5.75
CA ALA A 259 17.74 11.84 4.92
C ALA A 259 16.77 10.89 5.66
N GLY A 260 16.33 11.23 6.89
CA GLY A 260 15.40 10.41 7.66
C GLY A 260 16.05 9.22 8.35
N ASN A 261 17.37 9.23 8.53
CA ASN A 261 18.10 8.16 9.21
C ASN A 261 18.57 8.61 10.60
N GLY A 262 18.49 7.72 11.58
CA GLY A 262 18.95 7.98 12.94
C GLY A 262 19.53 6.73 13.56
N SER A 263 20.43 6.88 14.52
CA SER A 263 20.88 5.75 15.33
C SER A 263 21.26 6.16 16.74
N MET A 264 21.19 5.20 17.65
CA MET A 264 21.75 5.30 18.98
C MET A 264 22.44 4.01 19.36
N THR A 265 23.34 4.09 20.34
CA THR A 265 23.97 2.92 20.94
C THR A 265 23.53 2.77 22.39
N ALA A 266 23.26 1.54 22.81
CA ALA A 266 22.90 1.21 24.19
C ALA A 266 23.71 0.01 24.68
N ARG A 267 24.14 0.06 25.94
CA ARG A 267 24.80 -1.09 26.58
C ARG A 267 23.76 -2.14 26.94
N VAL A 268 23.97 -3.37 26.50
CA VAL A 268 23.22 -4.54 26.94
C VAL A 268 23.80 -5.00 28.28
N PRO A 269 23.01 -5.10 29.36
CA PRO A 269 23.50 -5.56 30.65
C PRO A 269 24.16 -6.95 30.55
N ALA A 270 25.15 -7.23 31.41
CA ALA A 270 25.72 -8.57 31.50
C ALA A 270 24.72 -9.52 32.17
N GLY A 271 24.74 -10.81 31.79
CA GLY A 271 23.88 -11.84 32.38
C GLY A 271 22.45 -11.88 31.85
N THR A 272 22.15 -11.18 30.74
CA THR A 272 20.82 -11.16 30.11
C THR A 272 20.71 -12.07 28.88
N THR A 273 21.73 -12.87 28.57
CA THR A 273 21.69 -13.84 27.47
C THR A 273 20.47 -14.75 27.59
N GLY A 274 19.80 -15.00 26.48
CA GLY A 274 18.57 -15.82 26.42
C GLY A 274 17.29 -15.07 26.76
N ILE A 275 17.35 -13.81 27.18
CA ILE A 275 16.14 -13.00 27.43
C ILE A 275 15.56 -12.52 26.11
N MET A 276 14.26 -12.75 25.92
CA MET A 276 13.50 -12.23 24.80
C MET A 276 13.20 -10.74 24.98
N VAL A 277 13.40 -9.95 23.93
CA VAL A 277 13.13 -8.51 23.91
C VAL A 277 12.27 -8.18 22.70
N TRP A 278 11.11 -7.57 22.96
CA TRP A 278 10.25 -6.98 21.95
C TRP A 278 10.54 -5.48 21.85
N GLN A 279 10.63 -4.95 20.65
CA GLN A 279 11.05 -3.58 20.39
C GLN A 279 10.17 -2.97 19.31
N HIS A 280 9.81 -1.70 19.50
CA HIS A 280 8.98 -0.96 18.58
C HIS A 280 9.29 0.53 18.74
N ALA A 281 9.32 1.28 17.64
CA ALA A 281 9.57 2.71 17.67
C ALA A 281 8.44 3.49 16.99
N PHE A 282 8.30 4.76 17.38
CA PHE A 282 7.28 5.69 16.88
C PHE A 282 7.93 6.97 16.39
N ASP A 283 7.68 7.34 15.14
CA ASP A 283 8.13 8.61 14.57
C ASP A 283 7.11 9.71 14.90
N LEU A 284 7.57 10.75 15.61
CA LEU A 284 6.73 11.85 16.04
C LEU A 284 6.34 12.80 14.90
N GLY A 285 7.11 12.82 13.80
CA GLY A 285 6.83 13.69 12.67
C GLY A 285 5.71 13.16 11.78
N SER A 286 5.76 11.86 11.44
CA SER A 286 4.75 11.18 10.63
C SER A 286 3.58 10.64 11.44
N LEU A 287 3.71 10.58 12.77
CA LEU A 287 2.77 9.93 13.68
C LEU A 287 2.54 8.45 13.33
N THR A 288 3.59 7.77 12.88
CA THR A 288 3.52 6.34 12.51
C THR A 288 4.47 5.49 13.32
N PHE A 289 4.04 4.26 13.57
CA PHE A 289 4.89 3.21 14.14
C PHE A 289 5.83 2.62 13.08
N THR A 290 6.96 2.10 13.57
CA THR A 290 7.90 1.30 12.78
C THR A 290 7.44 -0.15 12.62
N ASN A 291 8.25 -1.02 12.03
CA ASN A 291 8.09 -2.47 12.19
C ASN A 291 8.39 -2.89 13.65
N GLY A 292 7.64 -3.87 14.15
CA GLY A 292 7.95 -4.56 15.39
C GLY A 292 9.14 -5.51 15.23
N ILE A 293 10.02 -5.56 16.23
CA ILE A 293 11.16 -6.49 16.29
C ILE A 293 11.04 -7.36 17.53
N SER A 294 11.38 -8.63 17.39
CA SER A 294 11.38 -9.58 18.49
C SER A 294 12.67 -10.42 18.45
N ASN A 295 13.62 -10.13 19.33
CA ASN A 295 14.94 -10.76 19.32
C ASN A 295 15.31 -11.30 20.70
N VAL A 296 16.05 -12.42 20.72
CA VAL A 296 16.67 -12.95 21.95
C VAL A 296 18.06 -12.31 22.09
N ILE A 297 18.40 -11.89 23.31
CA ILE A 297 19.76 -11.40 23.62
C ILE A 297 20.75 -12.56 23.49
N GLY A 298 21.79 -12.37 22.68
CA GLY A 298 22.90 -13.31 22.48
C GLY A 298 23.85 -13.44 23.66
#